data_AF-A0A6B3GY40-F1
#
_entry.id   AF-A0A6B3GY40-F1
#
_cell.length_a   1.000
_cell.length_b   1.000
_cell.length_c   1.000
_cell.angle_alpha   90.00
_cell.angle_beta   90.00
_cell.angle_gamma   90.00
#
_symmetry.space_group_name_H-M   'P 1'
#
loop_
_entity.id
_entity.type
_entity.pdbx_description
1 polymer ?
#
loop_
_entity_poly.entity_id
_entity_poly.type
_entity_poly.pdbx_seq_one_letter_code
_entity_poly.pdbx_strand_id
1 'polypeptide(L)' 'RLEWRAEIGNLASRAVALRAGFRLEGEQRSGLLNKGVRRDAWTAALLPSDLGLAGTHPYVPGRHAPRPDGAPDSVRRPA' A
#
# COMPACT_ATOMS: atom_id res chain seq x y z
N ARG A 1 -4.80 -3.14 -11.92
CA ARG A 1 -4.46 -3.03 -10.48
C ARG A 1 -5.73 -2.81 -9.69
N LEU A 2 -5.78 -3.21 -8.43
CA LEU A 2 -6.82 -2.82 -7.49
C LEU A 2 -6.21 -1.90 -6.43
N GLU A 3 -6.86 -0.78 -6.14
CA GLU A 3 -6.40 0.18 -5.16
C GLU A 3 -7.26 0.11 -3.89
N TRP A 4 -6.60 0.28 -2.75
CA TRP A 4 -7.22 0.44 -1.44
C TRP A 4 -6.73 1.74 -0.81
N ARG A 5 -7.66 2.44 -0.15
CA ARG A 5 -7.37 3.63 0.64
C ARG A 5 -8.13 3.59 1.94
N ALA A 6 -7.48 3.97 3.04
CA ALA A 6 -8.16 4.16 4.32
C ALA A 6 -7.52 5.30 5.10
N GLU A 7 -8.31 5.96 5.92
CA GLU A 7 -7.86 7.00 6.85
C GLU A 7 -6.73 6.49 7.74
N ILE A 8 -5.69 7.30 7.92
CA ILE A 8 -4.60 7.01 8.86
C ILE A 8 -5.19 6.84 10.26
N GLY A 9 -4.87 5.72 10.91
CA GLY A 9 -5.42 5.33 12.21
C GLY A 9 -6.46 4.23 12.13
N ASN A 10 -7.02 3.93 10.95
CA ASN A 10 -7.88 2.75 10.76
C ASN A 10 -7.06 1.45 10.66
N LEU A 11 -6.46 1.05 11.78
CA LEU A 11 -5.54 -0.08 11.87
C LEU A 11 -6.21 -1.42 11.51
N ALA A 12 -7.49 -1.59 11.85
CA ALA A 12 -8.24 -2.81 11.52
C ALA A 12 -8.38 -2.99 10.01
N SER A 13 -8.81 -1.95 9.28
CA SER A 13 -8.91 -1.98 7.81
C SER A 13 -7.54 -2.21 7.18
N ARG A 14 -6.49 -1.55 7.68
CA ARG A 14 -5.12 -1.75 7.22
C ARG A 14 -4.66 -3.20 7.41
N ALA A 15 -4.93 -3.80 8.56
CA ALA A 15 -4.56 -5.19 8.82
C ALA A 15 -5.25 -6.16 7.85
N VAL A 16 -6.53 -5.93 7.54
CA VAL A 16 -7.27 -6.73 6.55
C VAL A 16 -6.67 -6.56 5.16
N ALA A 17 -6.38 -5.33 4.73
CA ALA A 17 -5.79 -5.07 3.42
C ALA A 17 -4.42 -5.77 3.27
N LEU A 18 -3.56 -5.65 4.28
CA LEU A 18 -2.26 -6.33 4.28
C LEU A 18 -2.41 -7.85 4.23
N ARG A 19 -3.33 -8.42 5.02
CA ARG A 19 -3.58 -9.87 5.02
C ARG A 19 -4.19 -10.37 3.70
N ALA A 20 -4.94 -9.52 3.00
CA ALA A 20 -5.47 -9.81 1.67
C ALA A 20 -4.40 -9.68 0.55
N GLY A 21 -3.17 -9.30 0.89
CA GLY A 21 -2.05 -9.23 -0.05
C GLY A 21 -1.80 -7.85 -0.65
N PHE A 22 -2.52 -6.80 -0.24
CA PHE A 22 -2.22 -5.45 -0.69
C PHE A 22 -0.84 -5.01 -0.16
N ARG A 23 -0.04 -4.40 -1.03
CA ARG A 23 1.23 -3.75 -0.65
C ARG A 23 0.99 -2.26 -0.43
N LEU A 24 1.43 -1.74 0.72
CA LEU A 24 1.39 -0.30 1.00
C LEU A 24 2.34 0.44 0.07
N GLU A 25 1.85 1.54 -0.50
CA GLU A 25 2.60 2.39 -1.43
C GLU A 25 2.91 3.76 -0.84
N GLY A 26 2.15 4.21 0.17
CA GLY A 26 2.47 5.43 0.92
C GLY A 26 1.29 6.06 1.64
N GLU A 27 1.52 7.29 2.10
CA GLU A 27 0.54 8.15 2.75
C GLU A 27 0.19 9.33 1.85
N GLN A 28 -1.09 9.60 1.67
CA GLN A 28 -1.62 10.68 0.87
C GLN A 28 -2.34 11.68 1.76
N ARG A 29 -1.79 12.89 1.86
CA ARG A 29 -2.44 13.99 2.57
C ARG A 29 -3.75 14.37 1.89
N SER A 30 -4.82 14.57 2.66
CA SER A 30 -6.17 14.88 2.11
C SER A 30 -6.71 13.81 1.14
N GLY A 31 -6.21 12.58 1.24
CA GLY A 31 -6.45 11.50 0.27
C GLY A 31 -7.80 10.79 0.38
N LEU A 32 -8.57 11.04 1.45
CA LEU A 32 -9.89 10.45 1.63
C LEU A 32 -10.90 11.52 2.07
N LEU A 33 -12.05 11.60 1.40
CA LEU A 33 -13.20 12.38 1.86
C LEU A 33 -14.11 11.48 2.68
N ASN A 34 -14.24 11.75 3.97
CA ASN A 34 -15.05 10.96 4.89
C ASN A 34 -15.92 11.91 5.72
N LYS A 35 -17.24 11.73 5.64
CA LYS A 35 -18.23 12.56 6.37
C LYS A 35 -18.00 14.07 6.19
N GLY A 36 -17.73 14.49 4.94
CA GLY A 36 -17.50 15.90 4.60
C GLY A 36 -16.12 16.45 4.96
N VAL A 37 -15.24 15.66 5.58
CA VAL A 37 -13.89 16.09 5.98
C VAL A 37 -12.84 15.34 5.18
N ARG A 38 -11.82 16.06 4.70
CA ARG A 38 -10.65 15.45 4.08
C ARG A 38 -9.67 14.95 5.14
N ARG A 39 -9.23 13.71 4.97
CA ARG A 39 -8.33 13.01 5.89
C ARG A 39 -7.13 12.49 5.15
N ASP A 40 -6.02 12.42 5.85
CA ASP A 40 -4.83 11.74 5.36
C ASP A 40 -5.11 10.23 5.30
N ALA A 41 -4.62 9.59 4.25
CA ALA A 41 -4.97 8.21 3.94
C ALA A 41 -3.72 7.38 3.64
N TRP A 42 -3.70 6.14 4.12
CA TRP A 42 -2.84 5.13 3.54
C TRP A 42 -3.34 4.76 2.14
N THR A 43 -2.40 4.50 1.25
CA THR A 43 -2.63 3.97 -0.09
C THR A 43 -1.93 2.62 -0.22
N ALA A 44 -2.63 1.65 -0.76
CA ALA A 44 -2.09 0.34 -1.06
C ALA A 44 -2.65 -0.17 -2.38
N ALA A 45 -1.96 -1.11 -3.00
CA ALA A 45 -2.46 -1.77 -4.19
C ALA A 45 -2.19 -3.27 -4.19
N LEU A 46 -3.03 -3.97 -4.94
CA LEU A 46 -2.87 -5.36 -5.31
C LEU A 46 -2.81 -5.44 -6.83
N LEU A 47 -1.73 -5.99 -7.36
CA LEU A 47 -1.56 -6.24 -8.78
C LEU A 47 -2.00 -7.67 -9.12
N PRO A 48 -2.46 -7.94 -10.36
CA PRO A 48 -2.72 -9.31 -10.80
C PRO A 48 -1.51 -10.24 -10.60
N SER A 49 -0.30 -9.75 -10.86
CA SER A 49 0.95 -10.49 -10.67
C SER A 49 1.22 -10.89 -9.23
N ASP A 50 0.71 -10.14 -8.24
CA ASP A 50 0.85 -10.48 -6.82
C ASP A 50 0.02 -11.73 -6.47
N LEU A 51 -0.96 -12.07 -7.31
CA LEU A 51 -1.79 -13.29 -7.23
C LEU A 51 -1.36 -14.36 -8.25
N GLY A 52 -0.25 -14.17 -8.97
CA GLY A 52 0.17 -15.06 -10.05
C GLY A 52 -0.70 -14.99 -11.31
N LEU A 53 -1.53 -13.96 -11.44
CA LEU A 53 -2.41 -13.74 -12.58
C LEU A 53 -1.77 -12.84 -13.63
N ALA A 54 -2.13 -13.05 -14.90
CA ALA A 54 -1.76 -12.14 -15.97
C ALA A 54 -2.53 -10.82 -15.85
N GLY A 55 -1.82 -9.70 -15.99
CA GLY A 55 -2.45 -8.39 -16.15
C GLY A 55 -2.88 -8.14 -17.61
N THR A 56 -3.79 -7.19 -17.83
CA THR A 56 -4.19 -6.74 -19.17
C THR A 56 -3.01 -6.21 -19.99
N HIS A 57 -2.03 -5.62 -19.31
CA HIS A 57 -0.77 -5.17 -19.91
C HIS A 57 0.42 -5.72 -19.12
N PRO A 58 1.59 -5.92 -19.77
CA PRO A 58 2.81 -6.31 -19.09
C PRO A 58 3.18 -5.34 -17.99
N TYR A 59 3.52 -5.87 -16.81
CA TYR A 59 4.10 -5.10 -15.72
C TYR A 59 5.60 -5.36 -15.64
N VAL A 60 6.40 -4.29 -15.68
CA VAL A 60 7.84 -4.34 -15.48
C VAL A 60 8.13 -3.61 -14.17
N PRO A 61 8.58 -4.30 -13.10
CA PRO A 61 8.91 -3.65 -11.84
C PRO A 61 9.99 -2.58 -12.05
N GLY A 62 9.81 -1.43 -11.42
CA GLY A 62 10.85 -0.40 -11.36
C GLY A 62 12.08 -0.93 -10.64
N ARG A 63 13.27 -0.51 -11.08
CA ARG A 63 14.50 -0.73 -10.31
C ARG A 63 14.41 0.13 -9.06
N HIS A 64 14.03 -0.45 -7.93
CA HIS A 64 14.20 0.25 -6.66
C HIS A 64 15.69 0.40 -6.43
N ALA A 65 16.20 1.63 -6.47
CA ALA A 65 17.56 1.90 -6.03
C ALA A 65 17.70 1.39 -4.58
N PRO A 66 18.80 0.72 -4.23
CA PRO A 66 19.06 0.41 -2.83
C PRO A 66 18.98 1.71 -2.05
N ARG A 67 18.19 1.71 -0.96
CA ARG A 67 18.23 2.80 0.00
C ARG A 67 19.70 3.03 0.37
N PRO A 68 20.19 4.27 0.49
CA PRO A 68 21.61 4.55 0.77
C PRO A 68 22.18 3.82 2.00
N ASP A 69 21.34 3.24 2.86
CA ASP A 69 21.74 2.61 4.12
C ASP A 69 21.65 1.07 4.14
N GLY A 70 21.39 0.39 3.02
CA GLY A 70 21.58 -1.08 2.89
C GLY A 70 20.77 -2.00 3.82
N ALA A 71 19.88 -1.47 4.67
CA ALA A 71 19.10 -2.28 5.60
C ALA A 71 18.00 -3.07 4.86
N PRO A 72 17.89 -4.40 5.05
CA PRO A 72 16.77 -5.18 4.50
C PRO A 72 15.44 -4.70 5.09
N ASP A 73 14.36 -4.95 4.34
CA ASP A 73 12.97 -4.58 4.69
C ASP A 73 12.44 -5.45 5.85
N SER A 74 13.09 -5.36 7.02
CA SER A 74 12.71 -6.08 8.22
C SER A 74 11.81 -5.22 9.10
N VAL A 75 10.50 -5.52 9.00
CA VAL A 75 9.49 -5.45 10.06
C VAL A 75 9.63 -4.26 11.02
N ARG A 76 8.90 -3.18 10.73
CA ARG A 76 8.54 -2.19 11.76
C ARG A 76 7.59 -2.85 12.76
N ARG A 77 8.12 -3.52 13.79
CA ARG A 77 7.34 -3.96 14.97
C ARG A 77 6.80 -2.70 15.67
N PRO A 78 5.50 -2.61 15.98
CA PRO A 78 5.02 -1.58 16.90
C PRO A 78 5.43 -1.95 18.34
N ALA A 79 5.87 -0.92 19.08
CA ALA A 79 5.83 -0.90 20.54
C ALA A 79 4.41 -0.51 21.00
#